data_AF-A0A932BUU4-F1
#
_entry.id   AF-A0A932BUU4-F1
#
_cell.length_a   1.000
_cell.length_b   1.000
_cell.length_c   1.000
_cell.angle_alpha   90.00
_cell.angle_beta   90.00
_cell.angle_gamma   90.00
#
_symmetry.space_group_name_H-M   'P 1'
#
loop_
_entity.id
_entity.type
_entity.pdbx_description
1 polymer ?
#
loop_
_entity_poly.entity_id
_entity_poly.type
_entity_poly.pdbx_seq_one_letter_code
_entity_poly.pdbx_strand_id
1 'polypeptide(L)' 'MSGAPLPPDPEAYDSERNQHARKRGLSAPYIAGGRDPDPGAGLAEERRYVRILIAMVLFLVLSGFIVGIVGALLGYSV' A
#
# COMPACT_ATOMS: atom_id res chain seq x y z
N MET A 1 -4.21 22.93 5.45
CA MET A 1 -5.14 22.28 4.50
C MET A 1 -6.45 22.10 5.24
N SER A 2 -7.51 22.72 4.72
CA SER A 2 -8.84 22.79 5.33
C SER A 2 -9.45 21.40 5.54
N GLY A 3 -9.74 21.06 6.80
CA GLY A 3 -10.63 19.96 7.13
C GLY A 3 -12.05 20.37 6.80
N ALA A 4 -12.61 19.82 5.72
CA ALA A 4 -14.04 19.93 5.48
C ALA A 4 -14.77 19.25 6.66
N PRO A 5 -15.71 19.93 7.34
CA PRO A 5 -16.47 19.31 8.41
C PRO A 5 -17.24 18.12 7.84
N LEU A 6 -17.21 17.00 8.56
CA LEU A 6 -17.92 15.78 8.18
C LEU A 6 -19.41 16.11 8.00
N PRO A 7 -20.11 15.45 7.04
CA PRO A 7 -21.54 15.63 6.88
C PRO A 7 -22.26 15.40 8.21
N PRO A 8 -23.13 16.31 8.67
CA PRO A 8 -23.81 16.25 9.95
C PRO A 8 -25.01 15.30 9.89
N ASP A 9 -24.85 14.14 9.26
CA ASP A 9 -25.91 13.14 9.16
C ASP A 9 -25.66 12.00 10.17
N PRO A 10 -26.19 12.10 11.40
CA PRO A 10 -26.07 11.06 12.41
C PRO A 10 -26.71 9.72 11.98
N GLU A 11 -27.65 9.69 11.03
CA GLU A 11 -28.23 8.43 10.57
C GLU A 11 -27.23 7.59 9.76
N ALA A 12 -26.31 8.26 9.03
CA ALA A 12 -25.23 7.56 8.35
C ALA A 12 -24.36 6.76 9.34
N TYR A 13 -24.15 7.26 10.56
CA TYR A 13 -23.38 6.60 11.62
C TYR A 13 -24.04 5.32 12.16
N ASP A 14 -25.37 5.21 12.11
CA ASP A 14 -26.14 4.12 12.73
C ASP A 14 -26.68 3.06 11.76
N SER A 15 -26.41 3.24 10.46
CA SER A 15 -26.61 2.18 9.46
C SER A 15 -26.01 0.84 9.92
N GLU A 16 -26.69 -0.28 9.64
CA GLU A 16 -26.24 -1.64 10.03
C GLU A 16 -24.78 -1.90 9.65
N ARG A 17 -24.37 -1.35 8.50
CA ARG A 17 -23.00 -1.39 8.01
C ARG A 17 -21.98 -0.82 8.99
N ASN A 18 -22.28 0.33 9.59
CA ASN A 18 -21.39 0.97 10.57
C ASN A 18 -21.41 0.26 11.91
N GLN A 19 -22.51 -0.39 12.28
CA GLN A 19 -22.53 -1.29 13.44
C GLN A 19 -21.60 -2.49 13.23
N HIS A 20 -21.62 -3.11 12.05
CA HIS A 20 -20.68 -4.18 11.69
C HIS A 20 -19.24 -3.69 11.59
N ALA A 21 -19.01 -2.47 11.09
CA ALA A 21 -17.67 -1.86 11.03
C ALA A 21 -17.09 -1.62 12.44
N ARG A 22 -17.89 -1.07 13.37
CA ARG A 22 -17.52 -0.91 14.78
C ARG A 22 -17.19 -2.25 15.44
N LYS A 23 -17.99 -3.30 15.19
CA LYS A 23 -17.72 -4.67 15.67
C LYS A 23 -16.38 -5.24 15.17
N ARG A 24 -15.89 -4.76 14.02
CA ARG A 24 -14.59 -5.14 13.44
C ARG A 24 -13.43 -4.23 13.87
N GLY A 25 -13.68 -3.29 14.78
CA GLY A 25 -12.65 -2.41 15.35
C GLY A 25 -12.41 -1.12 14.57
N LEU A 26 -13.30 -0.73 13.65
CA LEU A 26 -13.17 0.55 12.94
C LEU A 26 -13.50 1.71 13.89
N SER A 27 -12.54 2.64 14.06
CA SER A 27 -12.64 3.79 14.98
C SER A 27 -13.56 4.91 14.48
N ALA A 28 -13.86 4.92 13.18
CA ALA A 28 -14.75 5.88 12.52
C ALA A 28 -15.79 5.14 11.65
N PRO A 29 -16.88 5.81 11.25
CA PRO A 29 -17.83 5.28 10.28
C PRO A 29 -17.13 4.80 9.01
N TYR A 30 -17.57 3.66 8.49
CA TYR A 30 -17.14 3.21 7.19
C TYR A 30 -17.80 4.10 6.12
N ILE A 31 -17.01 4.96 5.49
CA ILE A 31 -17.43 5.78 4.35
C ILE A 31 -16.72 5.22 3.12
N ALA A 32 -17.48 4.72 2.15
CA ALA A 32 -16.90 4.21 0.90
C ALA A 32 -16.21 5.36 0.15
N GLY A 33 -14.94 5.19 -0.24
CA GLY A 33 -14.13 6.24 -0.84
C GLY A 33 -13.69 7.35 0.13
N GLY A 34 -13.96 7.19 1.44
CA GLY A 34 -13.44 8.07 2.49
C GLY A 34 -11.94 7.89 2.71
N ARG A 35 -11.32 8.86 3.38
CA ARG A 35 -9.93 8.72 3.85
C ARG A 35 -9.89 7.86 5.11
N ASP A 36 -8.83 7.08 5.24
CA ASP A 36 -8.54 6.32 6.46
C ASP A 36 -8.32 7.28 7.64
N PRO A 37 -9.04 7.14 8.76
CA PRO A 37 -8.80 7.92 9.97
C PRO A 37 -7.44 7.66 10.63
N ASP A 38 -6.85 6.47 10.42
CA ASP A 38 -5.50 6.13 10.90
C ASP A 38 -4.64 5.52 9.78
N PRO A 39 -4.12 6.36 8.87
CA PRO A 39 -3.32 5.88 7.75
C PRO A 39 -1.95 5.35 8.18
N GLY A 40 -1.54 5.54 9.45
CA GLY A 40 -0.18 5.27 9.90
C GLY A 40 0.23 3.81 9.71
N ALA A 41 -0.64 2.88 10.13
CA ALA A 41 -0.40 1.45 10.00
C ALA A 41 -0.32 1.02 8.52
N GLY A 42 -1.27 1.46 7.69
CA GLY A 42 -1.30 1.14 6.26
C GLY A 42 -0.07 1.66 5.52
N LEU A 43 0.37 2.89 5.80
CA LEU A 43 1.56 3.48 5.20
C LEU A 43 2.85 2.78 5.63
N ALA A 44 2.93 2.28 6.86
CA ALA A 44 4.10 1.52 7.34
C ALA A 44 4.24 0.20 6.58
N GLU A 45 3.11 -0.49 6.36
CA GLU A 45 3.06 -1.73 5.59
C GLU A 45 3.37 -1.49 4.11
N GLU A 46 2.82 -0.42 3.52
CA GLU A 46 3.12 -0.01 2.14
C GLU A 46 4.62 0.21 1.92
N ARG A 47 5.29 0.94 2.83
CA ARG A 47 6.75 1.15 2.77
C ARG A 47 7.54 -0.15 2.79
N ARG A 48 7.08 -1.16 3.54
CA ARG A 48 7.72 -2.48 3.58
C ARG A 48 7.63 -3.16 2.22
N TYR A 49 6.45 -3.18 1.61
CA TYR A 49 6.27 -3.80 0.29
C TYR A 49 7.01 -3.05 -0.81
N VAL A 50 7.01 -1.72 -0.78
CA VAL A 50 7.80 -0.90 -1.72
C VAL A 50 9.30 -1.22 -1.62
N ARG A 51 9.85 -1.38 -0.41
CA ARG A 51 11.25 -1.78 -0.25
C ARG A 51 11.54 -3.16 -0.84
N ILE A 52 10.64 -4.13 -0.65
CA ILE A 52 10.78 -5.48 -1.24
C ILE A 52 10.73 -5.40 -2.76
N LEU A 53 9.80 -4.63 -3.32
CA LEU A 53 9.68 -4.42 -4.76
C LEU A 53 10.97 -3.83 -5.34
N ILE A 54 11.52 -2.79 -4.71
CA ILE A 54 12.78 -2.17 -5.13
C ILE A 54 13.92 -3.19 -5.07
N ALA A 55 14.03 -3.97 -3.98
CA ALA A 55 15.05 -5.00 -3.85
C ALA A 55 14.95 -6.06 -4.96
N MET A 56 13.75 -6.48 -5.32
CA MET A 56 13.50 -7.43 -6.40
C MET A 56 13.92 -6.87 -7.77
N VAL A 57 13.57 -5.62 -8.06
CA VAL A 57 13.97 -4.96 -9.33
C VAL A 57 15.49 -4.85 -9.42
N LEU A 58 16.16 -4.39 -8.35
CA LEU A 58 17.62 -4.30 -8.31
C LEU A 58 18.27 -5.67 -8.53
N PHE A 59 17.73 -6.71 -7.91
CA PHE A 59 18.22 -8.07 -8.08
C PHE A 59 18.13 -8.56 -9.53
N LEU A 60 17.01 -8.31 -10.21
CA LEU A 60 16.82 -8.69 -11.61
C LEU A 60 17.81 -7.96 -12.53
N VAL A 61 17.97 -6.64 -12.35
CA VAL A 61 18.89 -5.83 -13.15
C VAL A 61 20.34 -6.28 -12.94
N LEU A 62 20.74 -6.48 -11.67
CA LEU A 62 22.08 -6.98 -11.33
C LEU A 62 22.32 -8.37 -11.89
N SER A 63 21.34 -9.26 -11.81
CA SER A 63 21.44 -10.61 -12.36
C SER A 63 21.66 -10.58 -13.87
N GLY A 64 20.92 -9.74 -14.60
CA GLY A 64 21.14 -9.53 -16.03
C GLY A 64 22.56 -9.04 -16.35
N PHE A 65 23.07 -8.11 -15.54
CA PHE A 65 24.43 -7.59 -15.69
C PHE A 65 25.50 -8.66 -15.44
N ILE A 66 25.33 -9.48 -14.39
CA ILE A 66 26.22 -10.60 -14.07
C ILE A 66 26.22 -11.61 -15.22
N VAL A 67 25.06 -12.00 -15.72
CA VAL A 67 24.96 -12.94 -16.86
C VAL A 67 25.62 -12.36 -18.11
N GLY A 68 25.42 -11.07 -18.39
CA GLY A 68 26.06 -10.39 -19.51
C GLY A 68 27.59 -10.39 -19.41
N ILE A 69 28.14 -10.08 -18.23
CA ILE A 69 29.59 -10.13 -17.98
C ILE A 69 30.13 -11.55 -18.17
N VAL A 70 29.47 -12.55 -17.57
CA VAL A 70 29.89 -13.95 -17.68
C VAL A 70 29.86 -14.40 -19.14
N GLY A 71 28.81 -14.05 -19.88
CA GLY A 71 28.71 -14.33 -21.32
C GLY A 71 29.87 -13.73 -22.11
N ALA A 72 30.20 -12.45 -21.85
CA ALA A 72 31.30 -11.76 -22.51
C ALA A 72 32.67 -12.40 -22.19
N LEU A 73 32.92 -12.77 -20.92
CA LEU A 73 34.16 -13.41 -20.49
C LEU A 73 34.33 -14.81 -21.09
N LEU A 74 33.24 -15.54 -21.27
CA LEU A 74 33.23 -16.87 -21.88
C LEU A 74 33.29 -16.84 -23.42
N GLY A 75 33.30 -15.64 -24.02
CA GLY A 75 33.34 -15.50 -25.47
C GLY A 75 32.03 -15.88 -26.17
N TYR A 76 30.91 -15.92 -25.44
CA TYR A 76 29.60 -16.03 -26.08
C TYR A 76 29.32 -14.73 -26.85
N SER A 77 29.54 -14.76 -28.16
CA SER A 77 28.98 -13.77 -29.07
C SER A 77 27.49 -14.03 -29.18
N VAL A 78 26.68 -13.20 -28.51
CA VAL A 78 25.25 -13.08 -28.84
C VAL A 78 25.12 -12.35 -30.17
#